data_AF-A0A5J9T227-F1
#
_entry.id   AF-A0A5J9T227-F1
#
_cell.length_a   1.000
_cell.length_b   1.000
_cell.length_c   1.000
_cell.angle_alpha   90.00
_cell.angle_beta   90.00
_cell.angle_gamma   90.00
#
_symmetry.space_group_name_H-M   'P 1'
#
loop_
_entity.id
_entity.type
_entity.pdbx_description
1 polymer ?
#
loop_
_entity_poly.entity_id
_entity_poly.type
_entity_poly.pdbx_seq_one_letter_code
_entity_poly.pdbx_strand_id
1 'polypeptide(L)'
;MSRGGEPLEQVMGRAEEEELPKYEPGALQVEGPAAGRAGPLMEAGFLDSYVPTNGIGMHTMRSLLQSARVVPPGELHCSQWVEEPTLLVTRFEYANLFHTITDWYSAYVSSRVTDLPNRPNVVFVDGHCKAQLEQTWEALFSGVTYAKNFSGPVCFRHAILSPLGYETALFKGLSESFSCEGASAQSLREKTDYEKTARLSEFGEMIVASFDLPQDDIISSKRLNGINVLFVRREDYLAHPRHSGKVESRLSNEPEVYNAIDKWAKGQKCKINVVNGLFAHMTMKEQLRAILEASVVIGAHGAGLTHLVSATPDTKVLEIISSMYQRPHFALISHWKALEYHAINLPGSYASITDVINELSNILKGLGC
;
A
#
# COMPACT_ATOMS: atom_id res chain seq x y z
N MET A 1 -4.83 -20.22 13.45
CA MET A 1 -3.72 -19.45 12.86
C MET A 1 -2.51 -19.48 13.77
N SER A 2 -1.33 -19.26 13.19
CA SER A 2 -0.03 -19.00 13.84
C SER A 2 -0.09 -17.80 14.78
N ARG A 3 1.02 -17.53 15.48
CA ARG A 3 1.08 -16.44 16.46
C ARG A 3 1.08 -15.06 15.80
N GLY A 4 1.69 -14.94 14.62
CA GLY A 4 1.88 -13.66 13.95
C GLY A 4 3.01 -12.85 14.57
N GLY A 5 3.69 -12.07 13.73
CA GLY A 5 4.81 -11.22 14.14
C GLY A 5 6.09 -11.98 14.49
N GLU A 6 6.14 -13.28 14.21
CA GLU A 6 7.38 -14.04 14.31
C GLU A 6 8.42 -13.50 13.30
N PRO A 7 9.73 -13.59 13.59
CA PRO A 7 10.76 -13.26 12.61
C PRO A 7 10.70 -14.19 11.38
N LEU A 8 10.95 -13.63 10.20
CA LEU A 8 10.85 -14.33 8.91
C LEU A 8 11.68 -15.62 8.88
N GLU A 9 12.90 -15.57 9.38
CA GLU A 9 13.83 -16.70 9.43
C GLU A 9 13.32 -17.88 10.28
N GLN A 10 12.42 -17.64 11.24
CA GLN A 10 11.86 -18.68 12.10
C GLN A 10 10.67 -19.41 11.48
N VAL A 11 10.14 -18.89 10.37
CA VAL A 11 8.88 -19.37 9.77
C VAL A 11 9.05 -19.80 8.31
N MET A 12 10.29 -19.89 7.84
CA MET A 12 10.60 -20.28 6.46
C MET A 12 9.90 -21.59 6.08
N GLY A 13 9.23 -21.60 4.93
CA GLY A 13 8.48 -22.74 4.41
C GLY A 13 7.11 -22.98 5.04
N ARG A 14 6.67 -22.15 6.01
CA ARG A 14 5.31 -22.22 6.60
C ARG A 14 4.24 -22.09 5.51
N ALA A 15 3.20 -22.91 5.59
CA ALA A 15 2.09 -22.86 4.66
C ALA A 15 1.19 -21.65 4.94
N GLU A 16 0.56 -21.10 3.90
CA GLU A 16 -0.29 -19.91 4.02
C GLU A 16 -1.52 -20.17 4.91
N GLU A 17 -2.09 -21.37 4.83
CA GLU A 17 -3.27 -21.76 5.60
C GLU A 17 -3.03 -21.79 7.11
N GLU A 18 -1.76 -21.86 7.53
CA GLU A 18 -1.38 -21.75 8.94
C GLU A 18 -1.48 -20.30 9.43
N GLU A 19 -1.27 -19.32 8.55
CA GLU A 19 -1.28 -17.89 8.85
C GLU A 19 -2.68 -17.28 8.80
N LEU A 20 -3.57 -17.88 8.02
CA LEU A 20 -4.93 -17.36 7.86
C LEU A 20 -5.83 -17.70 9.07
N PRO A 21 -6.67 -16.74 9.52
CA PRO A 21 -7.57 -16.96 10.64
C PRO A 21 -8.67 -17.97 10.32
N LYS A 22 -8.99 -18.80 11.31
CA LYS A 22 -10.18 -19.66 11.34
C LYS A 22 -11.02 -19.21 12.53
N TYR A 23 -12.22 -18.73 12.25
CA TYR A 23 -13.10 -18.17 13.28
C TYR A 23 -14.12 -19.20 13.73
N GLU A 24 -14.26 -19.33 15.05
CA GLU A 24 -15.31 -20.12 15.68
C GLU A 24 -16.51 -19.23 16.01
N PRO A 25 -17.74 -19.76 16.06
CA PRO A 25 -18.90 -18.96 16.41
C PRO A 25 -18.73 -18.27 17.78
N GLY A 26 -18.85 -16.95 17.81
CA GLY A 26 -18.58 -16.11 18.98
C GLY A 26 -17.15 -15.59 19.08
N ALA A 27 -16.30 -15.79 18.05
CA ALA A 27 -14.94 -15.24 18.01
C ALA A 27 -14.90 -13.69 18.08
N LEU A 28 -15.98 -13.04 17.67
CA LEU A 28 -16.23 -11.62 17.92
C LEU A 28 -17.57 -11.47 18.66
N GLN A 29 -17.57 -10.68 19.73
CA GLN A 29 -18.78 -10.34 20.48
C GLN A 29 -18.97 -8.84 20.46
N VAL A 30 -20.22 -8.41 20.26
CA VAL A 30 -20.63 -7.01 20.28
C VAL A 30 -21.71 -6.86 21.34
N GLU A 31 -21.55 -5.89 22.23
CA GLU A 31 -22.58 -5.58 23.22
C GLU A 31 -23.79 -4.95 22.52
N GLY A 32 -24.96 -5.56 22.68
CA GLY A 32 -26.23 -5.09 22.14
C GLY A 32 -27.02 -4.21 23.11
N PRO A 33 -28.13 -3.62 22.67
CA PRO A 33 -29.00 -2.85 23.55
C PRO A 33 -29.63 -3.73 24.65
N ALA A 34 -29.96 -3.15 25.81
CA ALA A 34 -30.46 -3.87 26.99
C ALA A 34 -31.74 -4.70 26.76
N ALA A 35 -32.57 -4.33 25.79
CA ALA A 35 -33.79 -5.07 25.41
C ALA A 35 -33.54 -6.12 24.30
N GLY A 36 -32.30 -6.27 23.82
CA GLY A 36 -31.93 -7.13 22.70
C GLY A 36 -31.81 -8.60 23.09
N ARG A 37 -32.09 -9.49 22.12
CA ARG A 37 -31.81 -10.92 22.25
C ARG A 37 -30.37 -11.21 21.86
N ALA A 38 -29.69 -12.05 22.63
CA ALA A 38 -28.41 -12.62 22.22
C ALA A 38 -28.59 -13.45 20.93
N GLY A 39 -27.63 -13.36 20.00
CA GLY A 39 -27.75 -14.04 18.71
C GLY A 39 -26.63 -13.69 17.74
N PRO A 40 -26.68 -14.22 16.50
CA PRO A 40 -25.78 -13.80 15.43
C PRO A 40 -25.86 -12.29 15.19
N LEU A 41 -24.73 -11.64 14.87
CA LEU A 41 -24.71 -10.20 14.55
C LEU A 41 -25.43 -9.89 13.24
N MET A 42 -25.37 -10.81 12.28
CA MET A 42 -25.92 -10.66 10.94
C MET A 42 -26.96 -11.76 10.70
N GLU A 43 -28.05 -11.41 10.00
CA GLU A 43 -29.03 -12.38 9.54
C GLU A 43 -28.43 -13.33 8.49
N ALA A 44 -29.01 -14.52 8.38
CA ALA A 44 -28.61 -15.48 7.36
C ALA A 44 -28.79 -14.89 5.95
N GLY A 45 -27.75 -14.96 5.12
CA GLY A 45 -27.78 -14.42 3.75
C GLY A 45 -27.50 -12.91 3.63
N PHE A 46 -27.46 -12.16 4.73
CA PHE A 46 -27.18 -10.70 4.68
C PHE A 46 -25.89 -10.39 3.90
N LEU A 47 -24.81 -11.12 4.21
CA LEU A 47 -23.51 -10.91 3.58
C LEU A 47 -23.48 -11.26 2.09
N ASP A 48 -24.44 -12.03 1.56
CA ASP A 48 -24.48 -12.39 0.14
C ASP A 48 -24.73 -11.17 -0.76
N SER A 49 -25.33 -10.12 -0.20
CA SER A 49 -25.59 -8.86 -0.91
C SER A 49 -24.40 -7.90 -0.91
N TYR A 50 -23.40 -8.12 -0.05
CA TYR A 50 -22.34 -7.13 0.21
C TYR A 50 -20.92 -7.68 0.14
N VAL A 51 -20.73 -8.97 0.42
CA VAL A 51 -19.42 -9.62 0.47
C VAL A 51 -19.41 -10.77 -0.52
N PRO A 52 -18.75 -10.61 -1.69
CA PRO A 52 -18.72 -11.61 -2.73
C PRO A 52 -18.23 -12.97 -2.23
N THR A 53 -18.89 -14.04 -2.66
CA THR A 53 -18.44 -15.42 -2.41
C THR A 53 -17.42 -15.90 -3.43
N ASN A 54 -17.25 -15.16 -4.53
CA ASN A 54 -16.48 -15.59 -5.70
C ASN A 54 -15.13 -14.85 -5.76
N GLY A 55 -14.08 -15.55 -6.21
CA GLY A 55 -12.80 -14.94 -6.59
C GLY A 55 -11.65 -15.09 -5.59
N ILE A 56 -11.92 -15.47 -4.35
CA ILE A 56 -10.89 -15.72 -3.32
C ILE A 56 -11.28 -17.00 -2.57
N GLY A 57 -10.37 -17.98 -2.50
CA GLY A 57 -10.64 -19.29 -1.90
C GLY A 57 -11.10 -19.22 -0.44
N MET A 58 -10.76 -18.15 0.29
CA MET A 58 -11.24 -17.86 1.64
C MET A 58 -11.33 -16.35 1.91
N HIS A 59 -12.55 -15.80 2.05
CA HIS A 59 -12.76 -14.41 2.42
C HIS A 59 -12.77 -14.27 3.95
N THR A 60 -11.59 -14.04 4.55
CA THR A 60 -11.38 -13.98 6.01
C THR A 60 -12.35 -13.04 6.73
N MET A 61 -12.65 -11.87 6.15
CA MET A 61 -13.62 -10.94 6.75
C MET A 61 -15.06 -11.45 6.75
N ARG A 62 -15.44 -12.28 5.77
CA ARG A 62 -16.78 -12.86 5.72
C ARG A 62 -16.94 -13.83 6.87
N SER A 63 -15.95 -14.70 7.05
CA SER A 63 -15.89 -15.65 8.16
C SER A 63 -15.87 -14.96 9.52
N LEU A 64 -15.14 -13.84 9.67
CA LEU A 64 -15.17 -13.05 10.90
C LEU A 64 -16.58 -12.52 11.20
N LEU A 65 -17.22 -11.87 10.23
CA LEU A 65 -18.56 -11.31 10.39
C LEU A 65 -19.62 -12.38 10.67
N GLN A 66 -19.54 -13.54 10.01
CA GLN A 66 -20.43 -14.69 10.28
C GLN A 66 -20.23 -15.28 11.67
N SER A 67 -19.00 -15.23 12.20
CA SER A 67 -18.70 -15.68 13.55
C SER A 67 -19.20 -14.73 14.63
N ALA A 68 -19.46 -13.46 14.28
CA ALA A 68 -19.79 -12.42 15.24
C ALA A 68 -21.18 -12.60 15.88
N ARG A 69 -21.30 -12.27 17.16
CA ARG A 69 -22.54 -12.39 17.93
C ARG A 69 -22.82 -11.16 18.77
N VAL A 70 -24.09 -10.88 18.99
CA VAL A 70 -24.57 -9.88 19.93
C VAL A 70 -24.73 -10.53 21.30
N VAL A 71 -24.22 -9.88 22.33
CA VAL A 71 -24.39 -10.26 23.74
C VAL A 71 -25.11 -9.15 24.52
N PRO A 72 -25.87 -9.47 25.58
CA PRO A 72 -26.49 -8.48 26.45
C PRO A 72 -25.47 -7.55 27.15
N PRO A 73 -25.90 -6.35 27.60
CA PRO A 73 -25.05 -5.46 28.37
C PRO A 73 -24.43 -6.11 29.60
N GLY A 74 -23.13 -5.94 29.78
CA GLY A 74 -22.38 -6.48 30.92
C GLY A 74 -21.94 -7.94 30.78
N GLU A 75 -22.26 -8.61 29.67
CA GLU A 75 -21.84 -10.01 29.41
C GLU A 75 -20.52 -10.11 28.63
N LEU A 76 -19.85 -9.00 28.33
CA LEU A 76 -18.50 -9.02 27.78
C LEU A 76 -17.48 -9.36 28.87
N HIS A 77 -16.99 -10.60 28.87
CA HIS A 77 -16.01 -11.11 29.82
C HIS A 77 -14.58 -10.98 29.29
N CYS A 78 -13.91 -9.88 29.66
CA CYS A 78 -12.58 -9.55 29.16
C CYS A 78 -11.54 -9.45 30.27
N SER A 79 -10.34 -9.94 29.96
CA SER A 79 -9.15 -9.83 30.82
C SER A 79 -8.49 -8.45 30.77
N GLN A 80 -8.75 -7.70 29.69
CA GLN A 80 -8.22 -6.37 29.47
C GLN A 80 -9.20 -5.55 28.62
N TRP A 81 -9.16 -4.23 28.82
CA TRP A 81 -9.90 -3.24 28.04
C TRP A 81 -8.92 -2.31 27.33
N VAL A 82 -9.15 -2.10 26.04
CA VAL A 82 -8.47 -1.10 25.22
C VAL A 82 -9.41 0.08 25.04
N GLU A 83 -9.01 1.23 25.58
CA GLU A 83 -9.84 2.45 25.60
C GLU A 83 -9.70 3.24 24.28
N GLU A 84 -8.51 3.19 23.66
CA GLU A 84 -8.22 3.88 22.41
C GLU A 84 -8.89 3.21 21.19
N PRO A 85 -9.32 4.00 20.18
CA PRO A 85 -9.83 3.46 18.93
C PRO A 85 -8.86 2.48 18.29
N THR A 86 -9.38 1.32 17.88
CA THR A 86 -8.55 0.23 17.34
C THR A 86 -9.10 -0.26 16.00
N LEU A 87 -8.24 -0.30 14.99
CA LEU A 87 -8.52 -0.92 13.71
C LEU A 87 -8.19 -2.42 13.79
N LEU A 88 -9.15 -3.25 13.41
CA LEU A 88 -8.94 -4.68 13.19
C LEU A 88 -8.64 -4.89 11.71
N VAL A 89 -7.43 -5.34 11.39
CA VAL A 89 -6.92 -5.44 10.02
C VAL A 89 -6.56 -6.90 9.72
N THR A 90 -7.03 -7.44 8.60
CA THR A 90 -6.49 -8.69 8.06
C THR A 90 -5.61 -8.34 6.87
N ARG A 91 -4.33 -8.68 6.95
CA ARG A 91 -3.39 -8.53 5.83
C ARG A 91 -3.51 -9.75 4.92
N PHE A 92 -3.25 -9.56 3.62
CA PHE A 92 -3.26 -10.65 2.65
C PHE A 92 -1.81 -10.91 2.17
N GLU A 93 -1.38 -10.24 1.12
CA GLU A 93 -0.04 -10.34 0.54
C GLU A 93 0.94 -9.36 1.23
N TYR A 94 1.10 -9.51 2.54
CA TYR A 94 1.78 -8.58 3.47
C TYR A 94 3.26 -8.32 3.18
N ALA A 95 3.90 -9.13 2.32
CA ALA A 95 5.27 -8.93 1.87
C ALA A 95 5.36 -8.21 0.51
N ASN A 96 4.27 -8.11 -0.23
CA ASN A 96 4.21 -7.43 -1.51
C ASN A 96 3.83 -5.96 -1.30
N LEU A 97 4.68 -5.04 -1.78
CA LEU A 97 4.49 -3.60 -1.60
C LEU A 97 3.13 -3.09 -2.09
N PHE A 98 2.66 -3.55 -3.27
CA PHE A 98 1.39 -3.10 -3.81
C PHE A 98 0.24 -3.46 -2.88
N HIS A 99 0.15 -4.74 -2.49
CA HIS A 99 -0.89 -5.22 -1.60
C HIS A 99 -0.81 -4.58 -0.21
N THR A 100 0.40 -4.42 0.33
CA THR A 100 0.58 -3.78 1.64
C THR A 100 0.16 -2.31 1.62
N ILE A 101 0.42 -1.58 0.53
CA ILE A 101 -0.10 -0.20 0.37
C ILE A 101 -1.63 -0.19 0.30
N THR A 102 -2.26 -1.18 -0.35
CA THR A 102 -3.73 -1.27 -0.31
C THR A 102 -4.27 -1.50 1.11
N ASP A 103 -3.57 -2.27 1.94
CA ASP A 103 -3.95 -2.48 3.34
C ASP A 103 -3.73 -1.21 4.18
N TRP A 104 -2.60 -0.49 4.00
CA TRP A 104 -2.37 0.81 4.63
C TRP A 104 -3.43 1.83 4.24
N TYR A 105 -3.77 1.89 2.95
CA TYR A 105 -4.79 2.80 2.45
C TYR A 105 -6.18 2.45 3.01
N SER A 106 -6.50 1.16 3.13
CA SER A 106 -7.75 0.72 3.75
C SER A 106 -7.85 1.16 5.22
N ALA A 107 -6.78 0.97 6.00
CA ALA A 107 -6.71 1.39 7.39
C ALA A 107 -6.79 2.92 7.55
N TYR A 108 -6.12 3.66 6.67
CA TYR A 108 -6.22 5.12 6.59
C TYR A 108 -7.66 5.56 6.30
N VAL A 109 -8.28 5.06 5.23
CA VAL A 109 -9.65 5.42 4.84
C VAL A 109 -10.64 5.07 5.95
N SER A 110 -10.49 3.91 6.59
CA SER A 110 -11.32 3.51 7.73
C SER A 110 -11.24 4.52 8.87
N SER A 111 -10.04 5.02 9.19
CA SER A 111 -9.84 6.06 10.20
C SER A 111 -10.52 7.37 9.83
N ARG A 112 -10.52 7.74 8.54
CA ARG A 112 -11.13 8.99 8.05
C ARG A 112 -12.66 8.91 8.00
N VAL A 113 -13.21 7.79 7.53
CA VAL A 113 -14.67 7.59 7.42
C VAL A 113 -15.33 7.48 8.79
N THR A 114 -14.61 6.95 9.78
CA THR A 114 -15.10 6.85 11.17
C THR A 114 -14.77 8.08 12.03
N ASP A 115 -14.24 9.14 11.41
CA ASP A 115 -13.93 10.44 12.02
C ASP A 115 -13.08 10.32 13.32
N LEU A 116 -12.02 9.51 13.27
CA LEU A 116 -11.16 9.34 14.43
C LEU A 116 -10.32 10.61 14.67
N PRO A 117 -10.33 11.17 15.89
CA PRO A 117 -9.62 12.41 16.19
C PRO A 117 -8.10 12.22 16.32
N ASN A 118 -7.66 11.00 16.61
CA ASN A 118 -6.26 10.64 16.86
C ASN A 118 -5.88 9.38 16.07
N ARG A 119 -4.57 9.12 15.95
CA ARG A 119 -4.05 7.88 15.33
C ARG A 119 -4.55 6.66 16.12
N PRO A 120 -5.26 5.71 15.49
CA PRO A 120 -5.74 4.52 16.19
C PRO A 120 -4.62 3.52 16.44
N ASN A 121 -4.90 2.55 17.29
CA ASN A 121 -4.13 1.30 17.36
C ASN A 121 -4.53 0.39 16.19
N VAL A 122 -3.66 -0.56 15.84
CA VAL A 122 -3.91 -1.62 14.87
C VAL A 122 -3.71 -2.97 15.54
N VAL A 123 -4.69 -3.85 15.36
CA VAL A 123 -4.59 -5.27 15.69
C VAL A 123 -4.69 -6.05 14.39
N PHE A 124 -3.62 -6.73 14.01
CA PHE A 124 -3.67 -7.72 12.96
C PHE A 124 -4.45 -8.94 13.44
N VAL A 125 -5.50 -9.30 12.71
CA VAL A 125 -6.32 -10.49 12.99
C VAL A 125 -5.91 -11.70 12.15
N ASP A 126 -4.80 -11.59 11.42
CA ASP A 126 -4.07 -12.67 10.78
C ASP A 126 -2.87 -13.14 11.62
N GLY A 127 -2.25 -14.25 11.19
CA GLY A 127 -1.06 -14.86 11.79
C GLY A 127 0.21 -14.69 10.96
N HIS A 128 0.27 -13.76 10.00
CA HIS A 128 1.48 -13.59 9.19
C HIS A 128 2.67 -13.13 10.03
N CYS A 129 3.86 -13.58 9.66
CA CYS A 129 5.11 -13.17 10.29
C CYS A 129 5.43 -11.67 10.07
N LYS A 130 6.43 -11.16 10.78
CA LYS A 130 6.89 -9.77 10.63
C LYS A 130 7.53 -9.57 9.26
N ALA A 131 7.10 -8.55 8.52
CA ALA A 131 7.68 -8.16 7.24
C ALA A 131 8.42 -6.82 7.33
N GLN A 132 9.31 -6.55 6.37
CA GLN A 132 10.07 -5.27 6.32
C GLN A 132 9.15 -4.05 6.24
N LEU A 133 7.97 -4.21 5.62
CA LEU A 133 6.97 -3.16 5.47
C LEU A 133 6.23 -2.84 6.79
N GLU A 134 6.45 -3.59 7.87
CA GLU A 134 5.82 -3.34 9.17
C GLU A 134 6.25 -2.01 9.81
N GLN A 135 7.44 -1.52 9.48
CA GLN A 135 7.91 -0.21 9.93
C GLN A 135 6.92 0.91 9.57
N THR A 136 6.27 0.84 8.41
CA THR A 136 5.28 1.84 8.01
C THR A 136 3.99 1.73 8.83
N TRP A 137 3.58 0.51 9.22
CA TRP A 137 2.46 0.34 10.15
C TRP A 137 2.79 0.99 11.49
N GLU A 138 3.98 0.73 12.04
CA GLU A 138 4.46 1.33 13.30
C GLU A 138 4.57 2.86 13.21
N ALA A 139 4.90 3.42 12.04
CA ALA A 139 4.98 4.86 11.83
C ALA A 139 3.59 5.54 11.70
N LEU A 140 2.64 4.89 11.03
CA LEU A 140 1.31 5.44 10.73
C LEU A 140 0.35 5.39 11.93
N PHE A 141 0.50 4.41 12.81
CA PHE A 141 -0.48 4.10 13.87
C PHE A 141 0.15 4.17 15.26
N SER A 142 -0.68 4.38 16.29
CA SER A 142 -0.19 4.58 17.67
C SER A 142 0.38 3.32 18.31
N GLY A 143 -0.07 2.15 17.86
CA GLY A 143 0.38 0.86 18.32
C GLY A 143 0.00 -0.22 17.31
N VAL A 144 0.86 -1.22 17.18
CA VAL A 144 0.65 -2.36 16.28
C VAL A 144 0.82 -3.63 17.11
N THR A 145 -0.16 -4.52 17.04
CA THR A 145 -0.10 -5.83 17.70
C THR A 145 -0.84 -6.88 16.89
N TYR A 146 -0.78 -8.12 17.35
CA TYR A 146 -1.38 -9.29 16.74
C TYR A 146 -2.42 -9.86 17.68
N ALA A 147 -3.57 -10.30 17.14
CA ALA A 147 -4.65 -10.86 17.94
C ALA A 147 -4.18 -12.05 18.81
N LYS A 148 -3.25 -12.87 18.31
CA LYS A 148 -2.69 -14.03 19.03
C LYS A 148 -1.57 -13.68 20.02
N ASN A 149 -1.17 -12.42 20.12
CA ASN A 149 -0.26 -11.94 21.16
C ASN A 149 -0.98 -11.56 22.46
N PHE A 150 -2.31 -11.48 22.46
CA PHE A 150 -3.08 -11.36 23.69
C PHE A 150 -3.14 -12.69 24.45
N SER A 151 -2.98 -12.64 25.77
CA SER A 151 -2.99 -13.81 26.66
C SER A 151 -4.40 -14.30 27.05
N GLY A 152 -5.44 -13.54 26.70
CA GLY A 152 -6.83 -13.83 27.05
C GLY A 152 -7.79 -12.92 26.28
N PRO A 153 -9.11 -13.03 26.54
CA PRO A 153 -10.12 -12.21 25.88
C PRO A 153 -9.88 -10.71 26.11
N VAL A 154 -10.00 -9.92 25.04
CA VAL A 154 -9.76 -8.47 25.00
C VAL A 154 -11.03 -7.77 24.57
N CYS A 155 -11.39 -6.72 25.29
CA CYS A 155 -12.49 -5.85 24.92
C CYS A 155 -11.93 -4.52 24.40
N PHE A 156 -12.60 -3.98 23.40
CA PHE A 156 -12.29 -2.68 22.82
C PHE A 156 -13.48 -1.76 23.02
N ARG A 157 -13.26 -0.54 23.51
CA ARG A 157 -14.33 0.47 23.58
C ARG A 157 -14.82 0.87 22.20
N HIS A 158 -13.89 0.95 21.25
CA HIS A 158 -14.18 1.31 19.88
C HIS A 158 -13.28 0.49 18.94
N ALA A 159 -13.84 -0.60 18.41
CA ALA A 159 -13.20 -1.41 17.37
C ALA A 159 -13.82 -1.11 16.01
N ILE A 160 -12.97 -0.99 15.00
CA ILE A 160 -13.37 -0.69 13.62
C ILE A 160 -12.83 -1.81 12.74
N LEU A 161 -13.72 -2.45 12.00
CA LEU A 161 -13.35 -3.46 11.02
C LEU A 161 -12.87 -2.76 9.75
N SER A 162 -11.57 -2.82 9.48
CA SER A 162 -11.02 -2.29 8.24
C SER A 162 -11.37 -3.23 7.09
N PRO A 163 -11.86 -2.73 5.93
CA PRO A 163 -11.98 -3.54 4.72
C PRO A 163 -10.63 -4.15 4.33
N LEU A 164 -10.68 -5.22 3.53
CA LEU A 164 -9.46 -5.82 2.97
C LEU A 164 -8.86 -4.89 1.92
N GLY A 165 -7.53 -4.91 1.73
CA GLY A 165 -6.87 -4.02 0.77
C GLY A 165 -7.44 -4.14 -0.65
N TYR A 166 -7.84 -5.34 -1.08
CA TYR A 166 -8.46 -5.56 -2.38
C TYR A 166 -9.89 -5.01 -2.52
N GLU A 167 -10.53 -4.61 -1.42
CA GLU A 167 -11.83 -3.92 -1.43
C GLU A 167 -11.69 -2.41 -1.64
N THR A 168 -10.45 -1.89 -1.70
CA THR A 168 -10.19 -0.47 -1.92
C THR A 168 -10.22 -0.10 -3.40
N ALA A 169 -10.40 1.19 -3.69
CA ALA A 169 -10.35 1.72 -5.06
C ALA A 169 -9.02 1.40 -5.77
N LEU A 170 -7.91 1.31 -5.03
CA LEU A 170 -6.59 0.96 -5.58
C LEU A 170 -6.58 -0.42 -6.28
N PHE A 171 -7.42 -1.34 -5.82
CA PHE A 171 -7.53 -2.69 -6.38
C PHE A 171 -8.78 -2.86 -7.25
N LYS A 172 -9.95 -2.40 -6.78
CA LYS A 172 -11.20 -2.47 -7.56
C LYS A 172 -11.12 -1.72 -8.88
N GLY A 173 -10.24 -0.73 -8.98
CA GLY A 173 -9.94 -0.02 -10.22
C GLY A 173 -9.43 -0.82 -11.38
N LEU A 174 -9.04 -2.06 -11.14
CA LEU A 174 -8.60 -2.98 -12.18
C LEU A 174 -9.77 -3.66 -12.89
N SER A 175 -10.93 -3.72 -12.23
CA SER A 175 -12.15 -4.37 -12.73
C SER A 175 -13.32 -3.41 -12.90
N GLU A 176 -13.29 -2.28 -12.20
CA GLU A 176 -14.34 -1.28 -12.17
C GLU A 176 -13.82 0.06 -12.73
N SER A 177 -14.73 0.89 -13.21
CA SER A 177 -14.42 2.25 -13.66
C SER A 177 -15.02 3.24 -12.67
N PHE A 178 -14.18 4.11 -12.14
CA PHE A 178 -14.60 5.32 -11.42
C PHE A 178 -14.08 6.54 -12.18
N SER A 179 -14.91 7.57 -12.23
CA SER A 179 -14.52 8.89 -12.72
C SER A 179 -14.00 9.68 -11.52
N CYS A 180 -12.68 9.72 -11.32
CA CYS A 180 -12.11 10.55 -10.26
C CYS A 180 -10.65 10.91 -10.56
N GLU A 181 -10.39 12.17 -10.88
CA GLU A 181 -9.03 12.69 -11.10
C GLU A 181 -8.36 13.11 -9.79
N GLY A 182 -7.04 13.01 -9.73
CA GLY A 182 -6.28 13.56 -8.61
C GLY A 182 -6.37 15.09 -8.54
N ALA A 183 -6.38 15.64 -7.33
CA ALA A 183 -6.27 17.06 -7.08
C ALA A 183 -5.63 17.32 -5.71
N SER A 184 -5.17 18.56 -5.48
CA SER A 184 -4.69 18.95 -4.15
C SER A 184 -5.87 19.15 -3.20
N ALA A 185 -5.66 18.87 -1.91
CA ALA A 185 -6.68 19.16 -0.88
C ALA A 185 -7.01 20.65 -0.83
N GLN A 186 -6.03 21.54 -1.06
CA GLN A 186 -6.22 22.98 -1.11
C GLN A 186 -7.17 23.38 -2.25
N SER A 187 -6.92 22.92 -3.48
CA SER A 187 -7.78 23.27 -4.63
C SER A 187 -9.23 22.82 -4.45
N LEU A 188 -9.46 21.65 -3.82
CA LEU A 188 -10.82 21.15 -3.57
C LEU A 188 -11.54 21.89 -2.44
N ARG A 189 -10.80 22.50 -1.50
CA ARG A 189 -11.37 23.38 -0.47
C ARG A 189 -11.79 24.73 -1.06
N GLU A 190 -10.99 25.27 -1.97
CA GLU A 190 -11.29 26.53 -2.65
C GLU A 190 -12.46 26.38 -3.63
N LYS A 191 -12.48 25.27 -4.38
CA LYS A 191 -13.57 24.93 -5.30
C LYS A 191 -13.84 23.44 -5.28
N THR A 192 -14.98 23.07 -4.72
CA THR A 192 -15.44 21.67 -4.71
C THR A 192 -15.67 21.19 -6.14
N ASP A 193 -15.11 20.03 -6.44
CA ASP A 193 -15.29 19.29 -7.69
C ASP A 193 -15.47 17.82 -7.33
N TYR A 194 -16.65 17.28 -7.62
CA TYR A 194 -17.03 15.91 -7.25
C TYR A 194 -16.42 14.85 -8.16
N GLU A 195 -15.84 15.25 -9.30
CA GLU A 195 -15.09 14.38 -10.20
C GLU A 195 -13.59 14.32 -9.82
N LYS A 196 -13.21 14.90 -8.68
CA LYS A 196 -11.81 14.99 -8.22
C LYS A 196 -11.64 14.53 -6.77
N THR A 197 -10.44 14.04 -6.46
CA THR A 197 -10.09 13.57 -5.12
C THR A 197 -8.70 14.00 -4.70
N ALA A 198 -8.56 14.33 -3.41
CA ALA A 198 -7.28 14.50 -2.76
C ALA A 198 -6.87 13.28 -1.92
N ARG A 199 -7.70 12.22 -1.84
CA ARG A 199 -7.53 11.15 -0.85
C ARG A 199 -6.20 10.41 -0.97
N LEU A 200 -5.76 10.13 -2.20
CA LEU A 200 -4.48 9.46 -2.41
C LEU A 200 -3.29 10.39 -2.12
N SER A 201 -3.45 11.69 -2.39
CA SER A 201 -2.46 12.73 -2.03
C SER A 201 -2.31 12.89 -0.52
N GLU A 202 -3.43 13.06 0.20
CA GLU A 202 -3.47 13.15 1.66
C GLU A 202 -2.85 11.89 2.32
N PHE A 203 -3.13 10.71 1.76
CA PHE A 203 -2.53 9.46 2.21
C PHE A 203 -1.01 9.44 2.04
N GLY A 204 -0.53 9.87 0.86
CA GLY A 204 0.90 10.03 0.59
C GLY A 204 1.61 10.98 1.54
N GLU A 205 1.02 12.15 1.73
CA GLU A 205 1.50 13.19 2.65
C GLU A 205 1.59 12.65 4.08
N MET A 206 0.59 11.87 4.52
CA MET A 206 0.60 11.22 5.83
C MET A 206 1.76 10.22 5.98
N ILE A 207 2.03 9.40 4.95
CA ILE A 207 3.18 8.48 4.96
C ILE A 207 4.49 9.29 5.06
N VAL A 208 4.65 10.34 4.27
CA VAL A 208 5.87 11.15 4.28
C VAL A 208 6.08 11.80 5.65
N ALA A 209 5.01 12.36 6.22
CA ALA A 209 5.04 13.00 7.53
C ALA A 209 5.35 12.01 8.66
N SER A 210 4.92 10.75 8.57
CA SER A 210 5.18 9.75 9.62
C SER A 210 6.64 9.31 9.71
N PHE A 211 7.46 9.61 8.70
CA PHE A 211 8.90 9.32 8.68
C PHE A 211 9.78 10.56 8.91
N ASP A 212 9.20 11.67 9.38
CA ASP A 212 9.91 12.94 9.63
C ASP A 212 10.71 13.42 8.41
N LEU A 213 10.06 13.43 7.24
CA LEU A 213 10.62 13.95 6.00
C LEU A 213 10.04 15.34 5.70
N PRO A 214 10.78 16.44 5.99
CA PRO A 214 10.29 17.80 5.78
C PRO A 214 10.16 18.10 4.29
N GLN A 215 8.93 18.29 3.84
CA GLN A 215 8.60 18.45 2.42
C GLN A 215 9.21 19.72 1.82
N ASP A 216 9.28 20.83 2.58
CA ASP A 216 9.85 22.10 2.12
C ASP A 216 11.34 22.00 1.80
N ASP A 217 12.11 21.30 2.65
CA ASP A 217 13.54 21.07 2.44
C ASP A 217 13.76 20.21 1.20
N ILE A 218 12.92 19.19 1.01
CA ILE A 218 13.03 18.27 -0.13
C ILE A 218 12.64 18.97 -1.44
N ILE A 219 11.57 19.76 -1.47
CA ILE A 219 11.18 20.55 -2.65
C ILE A 219 12.29 21.56 -2.98
N SER A 220 12.87 22.21 -1.97
CA SER A 220 13.98 23.14 -2.16
C SER A 220 15.22 22.42 -2.74
N SER A 221 15.57 21.27 -2.18
CA SER A 221 16.64 20.39 -2.66
C SER A 221 16.40 19.95 -4.11
N LYS A 222 15.17 19.52 -4.44
CA LYS A 222 14.76 19.10 -5.79
C LYS A 222 14.95 20.22 -6.81
N ARG A 223 14.63 21.47 -6.46
CA ARG A 223 14.83 22.64 -7.35
C ARG A 223 16.31 22.99 -7.55
N LEU A 224 17.15 22.80 -6.52
CA LEU A 224 18.57 23.19 -6.56
C LEU A 224 19.47 22.13 -7.22
N ASN A 225 19.10 20.85 -7.14
CA ASN A 225 19.99 19.76 -7.52
C ASN A 225 19.98 19.41 -9.02
N GLY A 226 19.14 20.05 -9.82
CA GLY A 226 18.92 19.69 -11.22
C GLY A 226 17.81 18.65 -11.37
N ILE A 227 17.78 17.96 -12.50
CA ILE A 227 16.76 16.93 -12.77
C ILE A 227 17.23 15.61 -12.16
N ASN A 228 16.46 15.06 -11.22
CA ASN A 228 16.73 13.75 -10.64
C ASN A 228 15.88 12.69 -11.35
N VAL A 229 16.53 11.74 -12.01
CA VAL A 229 15.92 10.57 -12.63
C VAL A 229 16.15 9.37 -11.72
N LEU A 230 15.11 8.95 -11.01
CA LEU A 230 15.15 7.74 -10.18
C LEU A 230 14.78 6.52 -11.02
N PHE A 231 15.73 5.62 -11.24
CA PHE A 231 15.44 4.32 -11.87
C PHE A 231 15.26 3.25 -10.79
N VAL A 232 14.02 2.88 -10.55
CA VAL A 232 13.65 1.84 -9.58
C VAL A 232 13.89 0.49 -10.23
N ARG A 233 14.81 -0.27 -9.64
CA ARG A 233 15.30 -1.55 -10.16
C ARG A 233 14.95 -2.70 -9.24
N ARG A 234 14.85 -3.89 -9.82
CA ARG A 234 14.53 -5.12 -9.08
C ARG A 234 15.83 -5.87 -8.78
N GLU A 235 16.07 -6.10 -7.49
CA GLU A 235 17.17 -6.94 -6.99
C GLU A 235 16.60 -8.03 -6.09
N ASP A 236 17.38 -9.10 -5.90
CA ASP A 236 16.99 -10.25 -5.09
C ASP A 236 16.93 -9.89 -3.60
N TYR A 237 15.86 -10.30 -2.94
CA TYR A 237 15.68 -10.14 -1.49
C TYR A 237 14.71 -11.16 -0.93
N LEU A 238 14.91 -11.47 0.35
CA LEU A 238 14.03 -12.37 1.09
C LEU A 238 12.95 -11.56 1.79
N ALA A 239 11.75 -11.57 1.22
CA ALA A 239 10.60 -10.81 1.71
C ALA A 239 9.58 -11.67 2.48
N HIS A 240 9.58 -12.98 2.22
CA HIS A 240 8.43 -13.82 2.47
C HIS A 240 8.83 -15.29 2.74
N PRO A 241 8.17 -16.01 3.67
CA PRO A 241 8.61 -17.33 4.12
C PRO A 241 8.57 -18.40 3.03
N ARG A 242 7.69 -18.19 2.04
CA ARG A 242 7.44 -19.09 0.92
C ARG A 242 8.21 -18.67 -0.34
N HIS A 243 9.11 -17.70 -0.24
CA HIS A 243 9.90 -17.17 -1.35
C HIS A 243 11.37 -17.59 -1.23
N SER A 244 12.02 -17.89 -2.36
CA SER A 244 13.43 -18.35 -2.40
C SER A 244 14.46 -17.22 -2.29
N GLY A 245 13.99 -15.97 -2.13
CA GLY A 245 14.81 -14.76 -2.22
C GLY A 245 15.03 -14.27 -3.65
N LYS A 246 14.71 -15.07 -4.67
CA LYS A 246 14.88 -14.70 -6.08
C LYS A 246 13.66 -14.01 -6.65
N VAL A 247 13.80 -12.75 -7.03
CA VAL A 247 12.71 -11.94 -7.53
C VAL A 247 12.47 -12.23 -9.01
N GLU A 248 11.21 -12.32 -9.43
CA GLU A 248 10.86 -12.46 -10.84
C GLU A 248 11.35 -11.24 -11.65
N SER A 249 12.22 -11.49 -12.63
CA SER A 249 12.72 -10.45 -13.53
C SER A 249 11.57 -9.94 -14.41
N ARG A 250 11.37 -8.61 -14.39
CA ARG A 250 10.35 -7.92 -15.21
C ARG A 250 10.95 -7.37 -16.49
N LEU A 251 12.24 -7.09 -16.47
CA LEU A 251 13.03 -6.51 -17.55
C LEU A 251 14.37 -7.27 -17.60
N SER A 252 14.62 -7.98 -18.69
CA SER A 252 15.75 -8.91 -18.83
C SER A 252 17.10 -8.21 -18.99
N ASN A 253 17.09 -6.96 -19.45
CA ASN A 253 18.26 -6.11 -19.65
C ASN A 253 18.23 -4.83 -18.79
N GLU A 254 17.64 -4.92 -17.60
CA GLU A 254 17.49 -3.77 -16.68
C GLU A 254 18.83 -3.10 -16.32
N PRO A 255 19.93 -3.82 -16.01
CA PRO A 255 21.23 -3.20 -15.76
C PRO A 255 21.78 -2.43 -16.98
N GLU A 256 21.61 -2.95 -18.19
CA GLU A 256 22.07 -2.33 -19.44
C GLU A 256 21.30 -1.03 -19.71
N VAL A 257 19.99 -1.03 -19.47
CA VAL A 257 19.15 0.17 -19.59
C VAL A 257 19.60 1.24 -18.60
N TYR A 258 19.80 0.89 -17.32
CA TYR A 258 20.31 1.83 -16.32
C TYR A 258 21.64 2.46 -16.73
N ASN A 259 22.62 1.60 -17.08
CA ASN A 259 23.96 2.05 -17.43
C ASN A 259 23.96 2.95 -18.67
N ALA A 260 23.09 2.67 -19.64
CA ALA A 260 22.93 3.50 -20.82
C ALA A 260 22.32 4.86 -20.50
N ILE A 261 21.29 4.92 -19.63
CA ILE A 261 20.68 6.17 -19.17
C ILE A 261 21.71 7.01 -18.40
N ASP A 262 22.44 6.42 -17.45
CA ASP A 262 23.48 7.10 -16.66
C ASP A 262 24.58 7.67 -17.55
N LYS A 263 25.04 6.89 -18.55
CA LYS A 263 26.04 7.36 -19.52
C LYS A 263 25.48 8.49 -20.41
N TRP A 264 24.26 8.35 -20.90
CA TRP A 264 23.61 9.36 -21.75
C TRP A 264 23.38 10.67 -21.01
N ALA A 265 22.95 10.60 -19.75
CA ALA A 265 22.69 11.76 -18.89
C ALA A 265 23.93 12.63 -18.69
N LYS A 266 25.12 12.03 -18.51
CA LYS A 266 26.40 12.74 -18.39
C LYS A 266 26.80 13.54 -19.63
N GLY A 267 26.24 13.21 -20.80
CA GLY A 267 26.47 13.93 -22.05
C GLY A 267 25.48 15.07 -22.31
N GLN A 268 24.48 15.27 -21.45
CA GLN A 268 23.47 16.31 -21.64
C GLN A 268 23.95 17.67 -21.13
N LYS A 269 23.42 18.75 -21.72
CA LYS A 269 23.70 20.11 -21.25
C LYS A 269 23.07 20.40 -19.89
N CYS A 270 21.95 19.75 -19.60
CA CYS A 270 21.26 19.87 -18.32
C CYS A 270 21.97 19.05 -17.26
N LYS A 271 21.93 19.53 -16.01
CA LYS A 271 22.37 18.72 -14.87
C LYS A 271 21.31 17.65 -14.58
N ILE A 272 21.58 16.42 -15.04
CA ILE A 272 20.74 15.25 -14.80
C ILE A 272 21.49 14.31 -13.86
N ASN A 273 20.89 14.01 -12.70
CA ASN A 273 21.41 13.02 -11.76
C ASN A 273 20.57 11.74 -11.92
N VAL A 274 21.22 10.63 -12.26
CA VAL A 274 20.56 9.33 -12.38
C VAL A 274 20.78 8.56 -11.08
N VAL A 275 19.69 8.20 -10.40
CA VAL A 275 19.70 7.52 -9.10
C VAL A 275 19.34 6.06 -9.30
N ASN A 276 20.19 5.15 -8.79
CA ASN A 276 19.94 3.71 -8.79
C ASN A 276 19.05 3.32 -7.60
N GLY A 277 17.73 3.19 -7.85
CA GLY A 277 16.74 2.87 -6.83
C GLY A 277 16.65 1.38 -6.51
N LEU A 278 17.61 0.88 -5.72
CA LEU A 278 17.61 -0.52 -5.24
C LEU A 278 16.81 -0.68 -3.94
N PHE A 279 15.48 -0.51 -4.04
CA PHE A 279 14.61 -0.41 -2.85
C PHE A 279 14.67 -1.62 -1.90
N ALA A 280 14.91 -2.82 -2.44
CA ALA A 280 15.11 -4.04 -1.66
C ALA A 280 16.24 -3.95 -0.61
N HIS A 281 17.14 -2.97 -0.75
CA HIS A 281 18.28 -2.73 0.13
C HIS A 281 18.28 -1.33 0.75
N MET A 282 17.18 -0.60 0.64
CA MET A 282 17.00 0.72 1.23
C MET A 282 15.98 0.63 2.37
N THR A 283 16.19 1.40 3.42
CA THR A 283 15.17 1.60 4.46
C THR A 283 13.94 2.30 3.87
N MET A 284 12.77 2.16 4.48
CA MET A 284 11.55 2.83 4.01
C MET A 284 11.73 4.35 3.92
N LYS A 285 12.43 4.96 4.89
CA LYS A 285 12.74 6.40 4.88
C LYS A 285 13.59 6.81 3.67
N GLU A 286 14.59 6.00 3.30
CA GLU A 286 15.42 6.26 2.12
C GLU A 286 14.64 6.08 0.81
N GLN A 287 13.79 5.05 0.72
CA GLN A 287 12.90 4.83 -0.43
C GLN A 287 11.97 6.04 -0.64
N LEU A 288 11.32 6.51 0.43
CA LEU A 288 10.44 7.68 0.39
C LEU A 288 11.20 8.94 0.00
N ARG A 289 12.41 9.15 0.54
CA ARG A 289 13.24 10.29 0.17
C ARG A 289 13.60 10.29 -1.30
N ALA A 290 14.01 9.15 -1.85
CA ALA A 290 14.35 9.02 -3.27
C ALA A 290 13.14 9.38 -4.17
N ILE A 291 11.94 8.96 -3.78
CA ILE A 291 10.70 9.26 -4.51
C ILE A 291 10.34 10.75 -4.45
N LEU A 292 10.48 11.39 -3.28
CA LEU A 292 10.20 12.81 -3.11
C LEU A 292 11.20 13.71 -3.86
N GLU A 293 12.47 13.30 -3.92
CA GLU A 293 13.52 14.04 -4.62
C GLU A 293 13.48 13.82 -6.14
N ALA A 294 12.73 12.83 -6.65
CA ALA A 294 12.67 12.49 -8.07
C ALA A 294 11.85 13.49 -8.89
N SER A 295 12.46 14.01 -9.95
CA SER A 295 11.75 14.73 -11.03
C SER A 295 11.10 13.75 -12.01
N VAL A 296 11.77 12.63 -12.27
CA VAL A 296 11.24 11.52 -13.07
C VAL A 296 11.47 10.22 -12.32
N VAL A 297 10.42 9.42 -12.15
CA VAL A 297 10.52 8.03 -11.67
C VAL A 297 10.35 7.09 -12.85
N ILE A 298 11.34 6.25 -13.09
CA ILE A 298 11.34 5.25 -14.14
C ILE A 298 11.49 3.85 -13.52
N GLY A 299 10.81 2.85 -14.08
CA GLY A 299 10.96 1.47 -13.62
C GLY A 299 10.14 0.49 -14.46
N ALA A 300 10.50 -0.78 -14.40
CA ALA A 300 9.68 -1.83 -14.99
C ALA A 300 8.38 -2.04 -14.21
N HIS A 301 7.31 -2.51 -14.86
CA HIS A 301 6.05 -2.86 -14.18
C HIS A 301 6.34 -3.77 -12.97
N GLY A 302 5.91 -3.34 -11.78
CA GLY A 302 6.12 -4.06 -10.53
C GLY A 302 7.46 -3.79 -9.83
N ALA A 303 8.33 -2.91 -10.32
CA ALA A 303 9.64 -2.63 -9.70
C ALA A 303 9.58 -1.93 -8.32
N GLY A 304 8.40 -1.50 -7.89
CA GLY A 304 8.23 -0.68 -6.68
C GLY A 304 7.51 0.65 -6.94
N LEU A 305 6.93 0.82 -8.15
CA LEU A 305 6.24 2.06 -8.55
C LEU A 305 5.01 2.40 -7.69
N THR A 306 4.53 1.51 -6.81
CA THR A 306 3.45 1.88 -5.88
C THR A 306 3.88 3.01 -4.93
N HIS A 307 5.18 3.25 -4.70
CA HIS A 307 5.63 4.42 -3.95
C HIS A 307 5.23 5.77 -4.58
N LEU A 308 4.71 5.81 -5.80
CA LEU A 308 4.09 7.00 -6.40
C LEU A 308 2.95 7.58 -5.54
N VAL A 309 2.37 6.77 -4.64
CA VAL A 309 1.47 7.30 -3.59
C VAL A 309 2.13 8.33 -2.69
N SER A 310 3.45 8.45 -2.65
CA SER A 310 4.19 9.48 -1.90
C SER A 310 4.94 10.48 -2.78
N ALA A 311 4.83 10.38 -4.11
CA ALA A 311 5.48 11.31 -5.04
C ALA A 311 4.87 12.72 -4.97
N THR A 312 5.71 13.72 -5.22
CA THR A 312 5.32 15.12 -5.34
C THR A 312 4.55 15.38 -6.65
N PRO A 313 3.62 16.37 -6.69
CA PRO A 313 2.76 16.60 -7.87
C PRO A 313 3.50 16.91 -9.18
N ASP A 314 4.73 17.42 -9.12
CA ASP A 314 5.57 17.75 -10.28
C ASP A 314 6.45 16.57 -10.75
N THR A 315 6.32 15.40 -10.13
CA THR A 315 7.04 14.18 -10.55
C THR A 315 6.37 13.58 -11.79
N LYS A 316 7.18 13.29 -12.81
CA LYS A 316 6.77 12.54 -13.99
C LYS A 316 7.08 11.06 -13.84
N VAL A 317 6.28 10.20 -14.45
CA VAL A 317 6.42 8.74 -14.36
C VAL A 317 6.69 8.17 -15.74
N LEU A 318 7.69 7.29 -15.86
CA LEU A 318 7.95 6.49 -17.06
C LEU A 318 7.94 5.01 -16.71
N GLU A 319 6.87 4.32 -17.05
CA GLU A 319 6.74 2.89 -16.81
C GLU A 319 7.18 2.06 -18.03
N ILE A 320 7.99 1.03 -17.79
CA ILE A 320 8.35 0.05 -18.82
C ILE A 320 7.52 -1.23 -18.61
N ILE A 321 6.59 -1.49 -19.53
CA ILE A 321 5.57 -2.54 -19.40
C ILE A 321 5.92 -3.70 -20.32
N SER A 322 6.23 -4.86 -19.73
CA SER A 322 6.37 -6.11 -20.47
C SER A 322 5.01 -6.64 -20.90
N SER A 323 4.92 -7.23 -22.09
CA SER A 323 3.71 -7.91 -22.59
C SER A 323 3.19 -9.00 -21.66
N MET A 324 4.03 -9.53 -20.78
CA MET A 324 3.69 -10.56 -19.81
C MET A 324 2.94 -10.02 -18.58
N TYR A 325 3.01 -8.71 -18.31
CA TYR A 325 2.49 -8.11 -17.08
C TYR A 325 1.80 -6.77 -17.36
N GLN A 326 0.62 -6.84 -17.98
CA GLN A 326 -0.16 -5.66 -18.40
C GLN A 326 -1.33 -5.40 -17.45
N ARG A 327 -1.07 -4.72 -16.33
CA ARG A 327 -2.13 -4.24 -15.44
C ARG A 327 -2.01 -2.73 -15.24
N PRO A 328 -3.11 -1.96 -15.20
CA PRO A 328 -3.05 -0.49 -15.21
C PRO A 328 -2.74 0.12 -13.84
N HIS A 329 -2.19 -0.63 -12.89
CA HIS A 329 -2.01 -0.22 -11.49
C HIS A 329 -1.38 1.17 -11.35
N PHE A 330 -0.23 1.39 -12.00
CA PHE A 330 0.54 2.62 -11.80
C PHE A 330 0.04 3.78 -12.66
N ALA A 331 -0.57 3.49 -13.82
CA ALA A 331 -1.32 4.47 -14.59
C ALA A 331 -2.49 5.05 -13.76
N LEU A 332 -3.25 4.18 -13.08
CA LEU A 332 -4.35 4.57 -12.22
C LEU A 332 -3.87 5.33 -10.97
N ILE A 333 -2.82 4.86 -10.29
CA ILE A 333 -2.21 5.59 -9.16
C ILE A 333 -1.75 6.98 -9.60
N SER A 334 -1.11 7.08 -10.77
CA SER A 334 -0.67 8.36 -11.33
C SER A 334 -1.87 9.27 -11.62
N HIS A 335 -2.94 8.73 -12.19
CA HIS A 335 -4.18 9.47 -12.44
C HIS A 335 -4.81 10.02 -11.15
N TRP A 336 -4.97 9.20 -10.10
CA TRP A 336 -5.51 9.62 -8.81
C TRP A 336 -4.57 10.53 -8.00
N LYS A 337 -3.29 10.57 -8.36
CA LYS A 337 -2.29 11.52 -7.83
C LYS A 337 -2.09 12.76 -8.68
N ALA A 338 -2.74 12.85 -9.85
CA ALA A 338 -2.51 13.87 -10.86
C ALA A 338 -1.04 13.98 -11.30
N LEU A 339 -0.37 12.84 -11.47
CA LEU A 339 0.99 12.78 -12.02
C LEU A 339 0.95 12.61 -13.54
N GLU A 340 1.90 13.22 -14.22
CA GLU A 340 2.12 13.00 -15.65
C GLU A 340 2.73 11.61 -15.86
N TYR A 341 2.01 10.74 -16.57
CA TYR A 341 2.36 9.33 -16.74
C TYR A 341 2.66 8.98 -18.20
N HIS A 342 3.78 8.29 -18.41
CA HIS A 342 4.26 7.79 -19.69
C HIS A 342 4.51 6.30 -19.60
N ALA A 343 4.33 5.58 -20.70
CA ALA A 343 4.53 4.14 -20.74
C ALA A 343 5.20 3.68 -22.03
N ILE A 344 6.16 2.75 -21.90
CA ILE A 344 6.75 1.99 -23.00
C ILE A 344 6.21 0.58 -22.94
N ASN A 345 5.41 0.18 -23.93
CA ASN A 345 4.86 -1.17 -24.03
C ASN A 345 5.80 -2.05 -24.86
N LEU A 346 6.35 -3.08 -24.24
CA LEU A 346 7.30 -4.00 -24.86
C LEU A 346 6.59 -5.26 -25.38
N PRO A 347 7.03 -5.83 -26.52
CA PRO A 347 6.53 -7.12 -26.99
C PRO A 347 6.99 -8.31 -26.13
N GLY A 348 8.00 -8.13 -25.27
CA GLY A 348 8.52 -9.11 -24.33
C GLY A 348 9.15 -8.44 -23.11
N SER A 349 10.14 -9.07 -22.49
CA SER A 349 10.85 -8.50 -21.33
C SER A 349 12.12 -7.73 -21.66
N TYR A 350 12.45 -7.49 -22.94
CA TYR A 350 13.65 -6.75 -23.33
C TYR A 350 13.29 -5.34 -23.78
N ALA A 351 13.93 -4.31 -23.22
CA ALA A 351 13.74 -2.93 -23.64
C ALA A 351 14.81 -2.47 -24.64
N SER A 352 14.38 -1.81 -25.71
CA SER A 352 15.26 -1.06 -26.59
C SER A 352 15.84 0.15 -25.85
N ILE A 353 17.16 0.17 -25.67
CA ILE A 353 17.87 1.26 -24.98
C ILE A 353 17.58 2.60 -25.66
N THR A 354 17.57 2.62 -26.99
CA THR A 354 17.30 3.82 -27.79
C THR A 354 15.90 4.37 -27.52
N ASP A 355 14.90 3.50 -27.45
CA ASP A 355 13.52 3.93 -27.24
C ASP A 355 13.31 4.47 -25.82
N VAL A 356 13.91 3.82 -24.82
CA VAL A 356 13.87 4.31 -23.42
C VAL A 356 14.54 5.67 -23.30
N ILE A 357 15.72 5.87 -23.91
CA ILE A 357 16.42 7.16 -23.88
C ILE A 357 15.64 8.23 -24.64
N ASN A 358 15.05 7.90 -25.79
CA ASN A 358 14.25 8.85 -26.57
C ASN A 358 13.02 9.31 -25.80
N GLU A 359 12.31 8.40 -25.16
CA GLU A 359 11.13 8.73 -24.35
C GLU A 359 11.53 9.58 -23.14
N LEU A 360 12.58 9.18 -22.41
CA LEU A 360 13.11 9.97 -21.32
C LEU A 360 13.52 11.38 -21.78
N SER A 361 14.22 11.50 -22.91
CA SER A 361 14.59 12.78 -23.51
C SER A 361 13.36 13.66 -23.82
N ASN A 362 12.26 13.07 -24.31
CA ASN A 362 11.02 13.80 -24.55
C ASN A 362 10.36 14.28 -23.25
N ILE A 363 10.38 13.46 -22.21
CA ILE A 363 9.89 13.82 -20.87
C ILE A 363 10.71 14.99 -20.29
N LEU A 364 12.04 14.93 -20.43
CA LEU A 364 12.95 16.00 -19.98
C LEU A 364 12.75 17.30 -20.78
N LYS A 365 12.40 17.18 -22.07
CA LYS A 365 11.69 18.17 -22.93
C LYS A 365 10.81 19.11 -22.12
N GLY A 366 9.79 18.49 -21.51
CA GLY A 366 8.76 19.19 -20.76
C GLY A 366 9.22 19.77 -19.41
N LEU A 367 10.43 19.45 -18.95
CA LEU A 367 11.05 19.99 -17.74
C LEU A 367 12.05 21.13 -18.04
N GLY A 368 12.14 21.58 -19.29
CA GLY A 368 13.07 22.64 -19.71
C GLY A 368 14.50 22.15 -19.99
N CYS A 369 14.63 20.85 -20.26
CA CYS A 369 15.84 20.19 -20.72
C CYS A 369 15.59 19.54 -22.09
#